data_AF-A0A920WQ81-F1
#
_entry.id   AF-A0A920WQ81-F1
#
_cell.length_a   1.000
_cell.length_b   1.000
_cell.length_c   1.000
_cell.angle_alpha   90.00
_cell.angle_beta   90.00
_cell.angle_gamma   90.00
#
_symmetry.space_group_name_H-M   'P 1'
#
loop_
_entity.id
_entity.type
_entity.pdbx_description
1 polymer ?
#
loop_
_entity_poly.entity_id
_entity_poly.type
_entity_poly.pdbx_seq_one_letter_code
_entity_poly.pdbx_strand_id
1 'polypeptide(L)'
;MRADDEFNQATIPGKGNLISPDYSLSGKIIQNNARAKRGLLPTIKQSEFAFQLSMTDLKPGLAVWEEEKLIVKQGSRAAVSW
;
A
#
# COMPACT_ATOMS: atom_id res chain seq x y z
N MET A 1 -3.87 27.60 -0.95
CA MET A 1 -3.30 26.59 -0.03
C MET A 1 -4.49 25.80 0.50
N ARG A 2 -4.65 24.52 0.14
CA ARG A 2 -5.82 23.73 0.56
C ARG A 2 -5.67 23.44 2.05
N ALA A 3 -6.45 24.13 2.87
CA ALA A 3 -6.56 23.83 4.29
C ALA A 3 -7.52 22.65 4.44
N ASP A 4 -6.98 21.48 4.75
CA ASP A 4 -7.34 20.70 5.93
C ASP A 4 -8.81 20.30 6.19
N ASP A 5 -9.74 20.39 5.23
CA ASP A 5 -11.12 19.87 5.39
C ASP A 5 -11.18 18.33 5.40
N GLU A 6 -10.13 17.65 4.95
CA GLU A 6 -10.04 16.17 4.94
C GLU A 6 -9.55 15.59 6.27
N PHE A 7 -9.02 16.41 7.18
CA PHE A 7 -8.38 15.95 8.40
C PHE A 7 -8.99 16.63 9.62
N ASN A 8 -9.51 15.82 10.56
CA ASN A 8 -9.99 16.33 11.82
C ASN A 8 -8.83 16.94 12.63
N GLN A 9 -8.73 18.27 12.64
CA GLN A 9 -7.66 19.00 13.31
C GLN A 9 -7.59 18.75 14.82
N ALA A 10 -8.66 18.29 15.46
CA ALA A 10 -8.67 17.91 16.87
C ALA A 10 -7.87 16.62 17.14
N THR A 11 -7.64 15.78 16.13
CA THR A 11 -6.83 14.56 16.22
C THR A 11 -5.39 14.77 15.79
N ILE A 12 -5.05 15.95 15.26
CA ILE A 12 -3.68 16.29 14.87
C ILE A 12 -2.90 16.61 16.15
N PRO A 13 -1.80 15.91 16.45
CA PRO A 13 -0.98 16.20 17.60
C PRO A 13 -0.47 17.64 17.55
N GLY A 14 -0.85 18.45 18.55
CA GLY A 14 -0.40 19.83 18.67
C GLY A 14 1.12 19.96 18.86
N LYS A 15 1.65 21.17 18.63
CA LYS A 15 3.08 21.48 18.78
C LYS A 15 3.55 21.12 20.21
N GLY A 16 4.46 20.14 20.33
CA GLY A 16 4.98 19.64 21.62
C GLY A 16 4.32 18.35 22.15
N ASN A 17 3.24 17.87 21.53
CA ASN A 17 2.57 16.61 21.88
C ASN A 17 3.01 15.43 21.00
N LEU A 18 4.08 15.60 20.21
CA LEU A 18 4.62 14.53 19.39
C LEU A 18 5.37 13.56 20.30
N ILE A 19 4.66 12.53 20.75
CA ILE A 19 5.25 11.39 21.44
C ILE A 19 6.15 10.68 20.43
N SER A 20 7.43 10.52 20.76
CA SER A 20 8.35 9.75 19.93
C SER A 20 7.79 8.34 19.77
N PRO A 21 7.56 7.85 18.54
CA PRO A 21 7.14 6.48 18.35
C PRO A 21 8.22 5.52 18.86
N ASP A 22 7.81 4.40 19.47
CA ASP A 22 8.74 3.33 19.87
C ASP A 22 9.19 2.50 18.65
N TYR A 23 8.33 2.35 17.65
CA TYR A 23 8.58 1.58 16.43
C TYR A 23 8.31 2.40 15.17
N SER A 24 9.09 2.16 14.13
CA SER A 24 8.87 2.66 12.78
C SER A 24 8.52 1.51 11.86
N LEU A 25 7.44 1.64 11.09
CA LEU A 25 7.10 0.73 10.01
C LEU A 25 7.47 1.38 8.68
N SER A 26 8.35 0.72 7.93
CA SER A 26 8.79 1.17 6.61
C SER A 26 8.64 0.04 5.60
N GLY A 27 8.65 0.37 4.31
CA GLY A 27 8.50 -0.65 3.29
C GLY A 27 8.34 -0.08 1.90
N LYS A 28 8.23 -0.99 0.93
CA LYS A 28 7.92 -0.66 -0.46
C LYS A 28 6.83 -1.56 -1.00
N ILE A 29 6.05 -0.98 -1.90
CA ILE A 29 5.01 -1.70 -2.64
C ILE A 29 5.45 -1.76 -4.09
N ILE A 30 5.57 -2.97 -4.62
CA ILE A 30 5.93 -3.20 -6.02
C ILE A 30 4.68 -3.68 -6.73
N GLN A 31 4.26 -2.95 -7.77
CA GLN A 31 3.14 -3.35 -8.61
C GLN A 31 3.64 -3.93 -9.94
N ASN A 32 3.17 -5.12 -10.28
CA ASN A 32 3.36 -5.72 -11.60
C ASN A 32 1.99 -5.84 -12.30
N ASN A 33 1.92 -5.44 -13.58
CA ASN A 33 0.71 -5.52 -14.37
C ASN A 33 0.91 -6.53 -15.51
N ALA A 34 0.30 -7.70 -15.38
CA ALA A 34 0.27 -8.71 -16.43
C ALA A 34 -1.03 -8.58 -17.24
N ARG A 35 -0.92 -8.61 -18.58
CA ARG A 35 -2.07 -8.73 -19.47
C ARG A 35 -2.01 -10.11 -20.12
N ALA A 36 -2.93 -11.00 -19.74
CA ALA A 36 -3.09 -12.27 -20.43
C ALA A 36 -4.10 -12.09 -21.57
N LYS A 37 -3.61 -11.99 -22.81
CA LYS A 37 -4.45 -12.05 -24.01
C LYS A 37 -4.52 -13.50 -24.48
N ARG A 38 -5.68 -14.15 -24.34
CA ARG A 38 -5.90 -15.52 -24.84
C ARG A 38 -6.84 -15.49 -26.04
N GLY A 39 -6.29 -15.32 -27.25
CA GLY A 39 -7.08 -15.42 -28.49
C GLY A 39 -8.33 -14.53 -28.52
N LEU A 40 -9.48 -15.12 -28.86
CA LEU A 40 -10.80 -14.47 -28.94
C LEU A 40 -11.47 -14.23 -27.56
N LEU A 41 -10.84 -14.63 -26.45
CA LEU A 41 -11.39 -14.45 -25.10
C LEU A 41 -11.12 -13.03 -24.54
N PRO A 42 -11.95 -12.57 -23.57
CA PRO A 42 -11.76 -11.28 -22.91
C PRO A 42 -10.33 -11.16 -22.35
N THR A 43 -9.70 -9.99 -22.56
CA THR A 43 -8.39 -9.69 -21.96
C THR A 43 -8.53 -9.67 -20.45
N ILE A 44 -7.89 -10.62 -19.78
CA ILE A 44 -7.81 -10.64 -18.31
C ILE A 44 -6.68 -9.68 -17.92
N LYS A 45 -7.03 -8.66 -17.14
CA LYS A 45 -6.03 -7.79 -16.50
C LYS A 45 -5.73 -8.37 -15.13
N GLN A 46 -4.47 -8.74 -14.92
CA GLN A 46 -3.97 -9.19 -13.62
C GLN A 46 -3.00 -8.14 -13.09
N SER A 47 -3.26 -7.66 -11.89
CA SER A 47 -2.36 -6.78 -11.16
C SER A 47 -1.87 -7.51 -9.93
N GLU A 48 -0.56 -7.59 -9.78
CA GLU A 48 0.12 -8.22 -8.66
C GLU A 48 0.80 -7.13 -7.84
N PHE A 49 0.67 -7.21 -6.52
CA PHE A 49 1.26 -6.28 -5.57
C PHE A 49 2.11 -7.06 -4.58
N ALA A 50 3.41 -6.78 -4.53
CA ALA A 50 4.30 -7.27 -3.49
C ALA A 50 4.50 -6.18 -2.44
N PHE A 51 4.08 -6.45 -1.21
CA PHE A 51 4.27 -5.59 -0.06
C PHE A 51 5.49 -6.10 0.70
N GLN A 52 6.58 -5.34 0.68
CA GLN A 52 7.76 -5.62 1.49
C GLN A 52 7.77 -4.62 2.64
N LEU A 53 7.60 -5.11 3.86
CA LEU A 53 7.46 -4.30 5.06
C LEU A 53 8.53 -4.70 6.09
N SER A 54 9.06 -3.72 6.82
CA SER A 54 10.02 -3.89 7.90
C SER A 54 9.63 -2.95 9.06
N MET A 55 9.56 -3.52 10.26
CA MET A 55 9.33 -2.79 11.49
C MET A 55 10.63 -2.70 12.28
N THR A 56 11.01 -1.49 12.65
CA THR A 56 12.26 -1.19 13.34
C THR A 56 11.97 -0.58 14.69
N ASP A 57 12.59 -1.09 15.75
CA ASP A 57 12.60 -0.43 17.06
C ASP A 57 13.49 0.81 16.98
N LEU A 58 12.92 1.97 17.27
CA LEU A 58 13.59 3.25 17.14
C LEU A 58 14.60 3.52 18.26
N LYS A 59 14.55 2.78 19.37
CA LYS A 59 15.52 2.91 20.46
C LYS A 59 16.89 2.33 20.08
N PRO A 60 17.00 1.05 19.70
CA PRO A 60 18.27 0.46 19.25
C PRO A 60 18.49 0.57 17.73
N GLY A 61 17.46 0.92 16.94
CA GLY A 61 17.53 0.96 15.48
C GLY A 61 17.50 -0.43 14.81
N LEU A 62 17.01 -1.46 15.50
CA LEU A 62 17.03 -2.85 15.03
C LEU A 62 15.69 -3.25 14.41
N ALA A 63 15.74 -3.99 13.30
CA ALA A 63 14.56 -4.60 12.71
C ALA A 63 14.04 -5.72 13.61
N VAL A 64 12.80 -5.58 14.07
CA VAL A 64 12.14 -6.56 14.95
C VAL A 64 11.18 -7.47 14.20
N TRP A 65 10.75 -7.06 13.01
CA TRP A 65 9.84 -7.84 12.18
C TRP A 65 10.00 -7.43 10.71
N GLU A 66 9.91 -8.41 9.82
CA GLU A 66 9.90 -8.21 8.37
C GLU A 66 8.90 -9.18 7.75
N GLU A 67 8.11 -8.71 6.80
CA GLU A 67 7.20 -9.56 6.03
C GLU A 67 7.17 -9.12 4.56
N GLU A 68 7.14 -10.12 3.69
CA GLU A 68 6.75 -9.95 2.30
C GLU A 68 5.40 -10.61 2.06
N LYS A 69 4.45 -9.85 1.51
CA LYS A 69 3.12 -10.36 1.16
C LYS A 69 2.78 -10.07 -0.29
N LEU A 70 2.45 -11.12 -1.03
CA LEU A 70 1.94 -11.02 -2.39
C LEU A 70 0.41 -10.96 -2.39
N ILE A 71 -0.14 -9.94 -3.04
CA ILE A 71 -1.58 -9.77 -3.27
C ILE A 71 -1.82 -9.75 -4.78
N VAL A 72 -2.61 -10.71 -5.27
CA VAL A 72 -2.98 -10.80 -6.69
C VAL A 72 -4.43 -10.36 -6.87
N LYS A 73 -4.65 -9.39 -7.75
CA LYS A 73 -5.97 -8.91 -8.16
C LYS A 73 -6.21 -9.22 -9.64
N GLN A 74 -7.16 -10.11 -9.91
CA GLN A 74 -7.59 -10.44 -11.26
C GLN A 74 -8.90 -9.71 -11.58
N GLY A 75 -8.87 -8.83 -12.58
CA GLY A 75 -10.07 -8.14 -13.09
C GLY A 75 -10.46 -8.69 -14.45
N SER A 76 -11.69 -9.21 -14.58
CA SER A 76 -12.32 -9.44 -15.87
C SER A 76 -13.11 -8.20 -16.28
N ARG A 77 -12.83 -7.64 -17.47
CA ARG A 77 -13.79 -6.73 -18.10
C ARG A 77 -14.82 -7.60 -18.82
N ALA A 78 -16.07 -7.59 -18.36
CA ALA A 78 -17.17 -8.01 -19.20
C ALA A 78 -17.17 -7.10 -20.43
N ALA A 79 -17.13 -7.69 -21.63
CA ALA A 79 -17.33 -6.94 -22.87
C ALA A 79 -18.77 -6.42 -22.85
N VAL A 80 -18.95 -5.15 -22.48
CA VAL A 80 -20.20 -4.44 -22.73
C VAL A 80 -20.31 -4.21 -24.24
N SER A 81 -21.17 -4.98 -24.89
CA SER A 81 -21.66 -4.69 -26.24
C SER A 81 -22.60 -3.49 -26.13
N TRP A 82 -22.29 -2.43 -26.86
CA TRP A 82 -23.16 -1.28 -27.08
C TRP A 82 -24.14 -1.56 -28.21
#